data_AF-A0A6I3D1T1-F1
#
_entry.id   AF-A0A6I3D1T1-F1
#
_cell.length_a   1.000
_cell.length_b   1.000
_cell.length_c   1.000
_cell.angle_alpha   90.00
_cell.angle_beta   90.00
_cell.angle_gamma   90.00
#
_symmetry.space_group_name_H-M   'P 1'
#
loop_
_entity.id
_entity.type
_entity.pdbx_description
1 polymer ?
#
loop_
_entity_poly.entity_id
_entity_poly.type
_entity_poly.pdbx_seq_one_letter_code
_entity_poly.pdbx_strand_id
1 'polypeptide(L)'
;SQLKDAGLTVFHVVPTLRAALKAVDAGVDGLVVEGSEGGGFKNPSDVSTMVLLPLVASKVEVPVIAAGGFVDGRTMAAALALGAEAIQMGTRMVATVESPIHENWKQAIVDASETDTVLLNRHAAPSLRVLRTDRSNALEFDTSTNAMEHMARHSELYFGGDMDAALALGGAVAGRIESIEPVADVIKNCSNECLEVLRNLGSTYVK
;
A
#
# COMPACT_ATOMS: atom_id res chain seq x y z
N SER A 1 26.65 -5.48 -6.47
CA SER A 1 26.14 -4.52 -5.46
C SER A 1 26.17 -5.24 -4.14
N GLN A 2 26.44 -4.60 -3.00
CA GLN A 2 26.68 -5.32 -1.74
C GLN A 2 25.61 -6.37 -1.39
N LEU A 3 24.33 -6.10 -1.68
CA LEU A 3 23.23 -7.05 -1.47
C LEU A 3 23.29 -8.24 -2.44
N LYS A 4 23.55 -7.98 -3.72
CA LYS A 4 23.68 -9.01 -4.76
C LYS A 4 24.94 -9.86 -4.56
N ASP A 5 26.03 -9.22 -4.14
CA ASP A 5 27.30 -9.90 -3.84
C ASP A 5 27.16 -10.83 -2.62
N ALA A 6 26.18 -10.54 -1.74
CA ALA A 6 25.78 -11.41 -0.63
C ALA A 6 24.72 -12.48 -1.01
N GLY A 7 24.33 -12.59 -2.29
CA GLY A 7 23.38 -13.59 -2.77
C GLY A 7 21.91 -13.30 -2.41
N LEU A 8 21.57 -12.06 -2.04
CA LEU A 8 20.20 -11.69 -1.69
C LEU A 8 19.33 -11.42 -2.92
N THR A 9 18.05 -11.77 -2.81
CA THR A 9 16.99 -11.33 -3.72
C THR A 9 16.54 -9.92 -3.33
N VAL A 10 16.51 -9.00 -4.29
CA VAL A 10 16.23 -7.59 -4.07
C VAL A 10 15.02 -7.17 -4.87
N PHE A 11 13.94 -6.82 -4.18
CA PHE A 11 12.78 -6.14 -4.74
C PHE A 11 12.82 -4.67 -4.35
N HIS A 12 12.59 -3.77 -5.31
CA HIS A 12 12.60 -2.33 -5.05
C HIS A 12 11.23 -1.70 -5.25
N VAL A 13 10.78 -0.90 -4.29
CA VAL A 13 9.50 -0.17 -4.36
C VAL A 13 9.66 1.04 -5.28
N VAL A 14 8.77 1.18 -6.26
CA VAL A 14 8.85 2.24 -7.27
C VAL A 14 7.49 2.93 -7.46
N PRO A 15 7.45 4.28 -7.34
CA PRO A 15 6.20 5.04 -7.51
C PRO A 15 6.07 5.66 -8.91
N THR A 16 7.00 5.39 -9.83
CA THR A 16 7.00 5.92 -11.20
C THR A 16 7.68 4.95 -12.17
N LEU A 17 7.35 5.05 -13.46
CA LEU A 17 8.07 4.32 -14.52
C LEU A 17 9.56 4.67 -14.55
N ARG A 18 9.92 5.94 -14.36
CA ARG A 18 11.34 6.36 -14.33
C ARG A 18 12.11 5.67 -13.20
N ALA A 19 11.52 5.55 -12.02
CA ALA A 19 12.11 4.84 -10.90
C ALA A 19 12.21 3.32 -11.17
N ALA A 20 11.17 2.73 -11.77
CA ALA A 20 11.16 1.32 -12.19
C ALA A 20 12.33 1.01 -13.13
N LEU A 21 12.49 1.77 -14.20
CA LEU A 21 13.57 1.55 -15.18
C LEU A 21 14.96 1.74 -14.55
N LYS A 22 15.13 2.72 -13.66
CA LYS A 22 16.39 2.91 -12.93
C LYS A 22 16.69 1.76 -11.96
N ALA A 23 15.67 1.20 -11.31
CA ALA A 23 15.83 0.06 -10.42
C ALA A 23 16.24 -1.20 -11.20
N VAL A 24 15.63 -1.44 -12.36
CA VAL A 24 16.01 -2.53 -13.27
C VAL A 24 17.45 -2.37 -13.76
N ASP A 25 17.85 -1.16 -14.19
CA ASP A 25 19.23 -0.86 -14.59
C ASP A 25 20.25 -1.10 -13.44
N ALA A 26 19.83 -0.91 -12.20
CA ALA A 26 20.63 -1.21 -11.01
C ALA A 26 20.72 -2.71 -10.67
N GLY A 27 20.03 -3.59 -11.41
CA GLY A 27 20.11 -5.04 -11.29
C GLY A 27 19.27 -5.64 -10.15
N VAL A 28 18.09 -5.06 -9.86
CA VAL A 28 17.12 -5.66 -8.93
C VAL A 28 16.49 -6.93 -9.53
N ASP A 29 16.04 -7.85 -8.68
CA ASP A 29 15.40 -9.10 -9.10
C ASP A 29 13.91 -8.93 -9.37
N GLY A 30 13.31 -7.85 -8.89
CA GLY A 30 11.90 -7.55 -9.08
C GLY A 30 11.52 -6.16 -8.58
N LEU A 31 10.27 -5.79 -8.84
CA LEU A 31 9.73 -4.48 -8.50
C LEU A 31 8.50 -4.63 -7.62
N VAL A 32 8.35 -3.71 -6.67
CA VAL A 32 7.06 -3.45 -6.02
C VAL A 32 6.52 -2.14 -6.59
N VAL A 33 5.54 -2.23 -7.46
CA VAL A 33 4.95 -1.05 -8.12
C VAL A 33 3.83 -0.53 -7.24
N GLU A 34 4.04 0.63 -6.63
CA GLU A 34 3.13 1.16 -5.62
C GLU A 34 2.43 2.44 -6.09
N GLY A 35 1.10 2.38 -6.21
CA GLY A 35 0.29 3.55 -6.53
C GLY A 35 -0.08 4.41 -5.32
N SER A 36 -0.76 5.53 -5.60
CA SER A 36 -1.09 6.56 -4.63
C SER A 36 -2.13 6.16 -3.58
N GLU A 37 -2.80 5.03 -3.77
CA GLU A 37 -3.78 4.46 -2.84
C GLU A 37 -3.11 3.85 -1.60
N GLY A 38 -1.83 3.47 -1.68
CA GLY A 38 -1.08 2.87 -0.57
C GLY A 38 -0.83 3.86 0.58
N GLY A 39 -0.71 3.33 1.80
CA GLY A 39 -0.32 4.13 2.98
C GLY A 39 1.18 4.45 2.99
N GLY A 40 1.60 5.39 3.84
CA GLY A 40 3.01 5.73 4.00
C GLY A 40 3.55 6.65 2.89
N PHE A 41 4.87 6.61 2.65
CA PHE A 41 5.56 7.57 1.78
C PHE A 41 5.22 7.39 0.31
N LYS A 42 4.63 8.42 -0.30
CA LYS A 42 4.22 8.45 -1.70
C LYS A 42 5.04 9.46 -2.51
N ASN A 43 4.83 9.43 -3.83
CA ASN A 43 5.27 10.50 -4.71
C ASN A 43 4.30 11.70 -4.58
N PRO A 44 4.80 12.94 -4.41
CA PRO A 44 3.96 14.13 -4.44
C PRO A 44 3.15 14.30 -5.74
N SER A 45 3.74 13.91 -6.87
CA SER A 45 3.05 13.76 -8.15
C SER A 45 2.49 12.35 -8.24
N ASP A 46 1.27 12.19 -7.75
CA ASP A 46 0.68 10.89 -7.50
C ASP A 46 0.10 10.25 -8.77
N VAL A 47 0.17 8.92 -8.84
CA VAL A 47 -0.39 8.11 -9.93
C VAL A 47 -1.11 6.92 -9.29
N SER A 48 -2.33 6.66 -9.73
CA SER A 48 -3.10 5.52 -9.25
C SER A 48 -2.50 4.19 -9.71
N THR A 49 -2.73 3.15 -8.94
CA THR A 49 -2.25 1.80 -9.26
C THR A 49 -2.80 1.30 -10.58
N MET A 50 -4.08 1.60 -10.87
CA MET A 50 -4.75 1.24 -12.13
C MET A 50 -4.03 1.81 -13.37
N VAL A 51 -3.29 2.91 -13.24
CA VAL A 51 -2.51 3.52 -14.33
C VAL A 51 -1.05 3.08 -14.28
N LEU A 52 -0.43 3.14 -13.10
CA LEU A 52 1.01 2.90 -12.94
C LEU A 52 1.39 1.44 -13.19
N LEU A 53 0.60 0.50 -12.67
CA LEU A 53 0.91 -0.93 -12.72
C LEU A 53 1.04 -1.47 -14.14
N PRO A 54 0.02 -1.39 -15.01
CA PRO A 54 0.12 -1.91 -16.38
C PRO A 54 1.16 -1.15 -17.21
N LEU A 55 1.37 0.15 -16.93
CA LEU A 55 2.41 0.93 -17.58
C LEU A 55 3.79 0.35 -17.28
N VAL A 56 4.12 0.10 -16.00
CA VAL A 56 5.41 -0.48 -15.62
C VAL A 56 5.55 -1.90 -16.13
N ALA A 57 4.54 -2.75 -15.94
CA ALA A 57 4.55 -4.13 -16.38
C ALA A 57 4.80 -4.26 -17.89
N SER A 58 4.29 -3.34 -18.71
CA SER A 58 4.54 -3.32 -20.16
C SER A 58 5.96 -2.94 -20.59
N LYS A 59 6.84 -2.56 -19.65
CA LYS A 59 8.18 -1.99 -19.93
C LYS A 59 9.32 -2.73 -19.25
N VAL A 60 9.04 -3.75 -18.45
CA VAL A 60 10.05 -4.50 -17.70
C VAL A 60 9.82 -6.00 -17.87
N GLU A 61 10.89 -6.78 -17.71
CA GLU A 61 10.83 -8.25 -17.75
C GLU A 61 10.98 -8.88 -16.36
N VAL A 62 11.43 -8.11 -15.36
CA VAL A 62 11.53 -8.60 -13.98
C VAL A 62 10.14 -8.74 -13.34
N PRO A 63 9.96 -9.67 -12.39
CA PRO A 63 8.70 -9.83 -11.68
C PRO A 63 8.18 -8.56 -11.02
N VAL A 64 6.87 -8.35 -11.13
CA VAL A 64 6.18 -7.18 -10.59
C VAL A 64 5.19 -7.60 -9.50
N ILE A 65 5.35 -7.02 -8.32
CA ILE A 65 4.38 -7.09 -7.21
C ILE A 65 3.62 -5.77 -7.19
N ALA A 66 2.28 -5.83 -7.20
CA ALA A 66 1.45 -4.64 -7.12
C ALA A 66 1.21 -4.22 -5.66
N ALA A 67 1.31 -2.93 -5.35
CA ALA A 67 1.08 -2.38 -4.03
C ALA A 67 0.22 -1.12 -4.07
N GLY A 68 -0.54 -0.89 -3.00
CA GLY A 68 -1.51 0.21 -2.92
C GLY A 68 -2.85 -0.14 -3.57
N GLY A 69 -3.94 -0.08 -2.81
CA GLY A 69 -5.27 -0.44 -3.33
C GLY A 69 -5.67 -1.92 -3.21
N PHE A 70 -4.78 -2.79 -2.71
CA PHE A 70 -5.02 -4.24 -2.58
C PHE A 70 -5.33 -4.66 -1.15
N VAL A 71 -6.34 -5.53 -0.99
CA VAL A 71 -6.87 -5.95 0.32
C VAL A 71 -7.41 -7.39 0.34
N ASP A 72 -7.78 -7.93 -0.83
CA ASP A 72 -8.56 -9.16 -0.97
C ASP A 72 -8.33 -9.87 -2.31
N GLY A 73 -9.02 -10.99 -2.55
CA GLY A 73 -8.85 -11.79 -3.75
C GLY A 73 -9.36 -11.12 -5.02
N ARG A 74 -10.41 -10.30 -4.91
CA ARG A 74 -10.91 -9.50 -6.03
C ARG A 74 -9.85 -8.51 -6.54
N THR A 75 -9.22 -7.78 -5.63
CA THR A 75 -8.16 -6.83 -5.98
C THR A 75 -6.88 -7.54 -6.40
N MET A 76 -6.59 -8.72 -5.84
CA MET A 76 -5.51 -9.58 -6.35
C MET A 76 -5.74 -10.01 -7.80
N ALA A 77 -6.94 -10.51 -8.13
CA ALA A 77 -7.27 -10.90 -9.51
C ALA A 77 -7.14 -9.72 -10.49
N ALA A 78 -7.54 -8.51 -10.07
CA ALA A 78 -7.33 -7.30 -10.85
C ALA A 78 -5.84 -6.99 -11.06
N ALA A 79 -5.00 -7.13 -10.02
CA ALA A 79 -3.55 -6.94 -10.14
C ALA A 79 -2.93 -7.89 -11.17
N LEU A 80 -3.29 -9.17 -11.09
CA LEU A 80 -2.81 -10.20 -12.02
C LEU A 80 -3.22 -9.87 -13.46
N ALA A 81 -4.47 -9.43 -13.66
CA ALA A 81 -4.95 -8.99 -14.97
C ALA A 81 -4.21 -7.76 -15.51
N LEU A 82 -3.70 -6.89 -14.63
CA LEU A 82 -2.91 -5.71 -14.98
C LEU A 82 -1.41 -6.01 -15.20
N GLY A 83 -0.99 -7.28 -15.08
CA GLY A 83 0.38 -7.72 -15.36
C GLY A 83 1.28 -7.86 -14.13
N ALA A 84 0.73 -7.85 -12.92
CA ALA A 84 1.46 -8.26 -11.71
C ALA A 84 1.50 -9.78 -11.56
N GLU A 85 2.44 -10.27 -10.76
CA GLU A 85 2.54 -11.68 -10.35
C GLU A 85 2.07 -11.91 -8.91
N ALA A 86 1.99 -10.85 -8.11
CA ALA A 86 1.50 -10.88 -6.74
C ALA A 86 1.01 -9.50 -6.29
N ILE A 87 0.40 -9.45 -5.11
CA ILE A 87 0.07 -8.21 -4.40
C ILE A 87 0.84 -8.09 -3.09
N GLN A 88 1.12 -6.86 -2.68
CA GLN A 88 1.60 -6.49 -1.35
C GLN A 88 0.50 -5.73 -0.62
N MET A 89 0.20 -6.16 0.60
CA MET A 89 -0.81 -5.55 1.47
C MET A 89 -0.16 -4.87 2.68
N GLY A 90 -0.45 -3.58 2.86
CA GLY A 90 0.01 -2.80 4.02
C GLY A 90 -1.09 -2.66 5.07
N THR A 91 -2.06 -1.76 4.84
CA THR A 91 -3.17 -1.46 5.76
C THR A 91 -3.91 -2.72 6.24
N ARG A 92 -4.18 -3.68 5.35
CA ARG A 92 -4.82 -4.97 5.69
C ARG A 92 -4.03 -5.76 6.71
N MET A 93 -2.69 -5.74 6.63
CA MET A 93 -1.80 -6.44 7.55
C MET A 93 -1.70 -5.72 8.91
N VAL A 94 -1.87 -4.40 8.94
CA VAL A 94 -1.99 -3.67 10.22
C VAL A 94 -3.23 -4.12 11.00
N ALA A 95 -4.36 -4.29 10.31
CA ALA A 95 -5.62 -4.77 10.88
C ALA A 95 -5.64 -6.32 11.01
N THR A 96 -4.60 -6.93 11.56
CA THR A 96 -4.57 -8.37 11.85
C THR A 96 -4.33 -8.64 13.33
N VAL A 97 -4.69 -9.84 13.78
CA VAL A 97 -4.53 -10.25 15.18
C VAL A 97 -3.05 -10.18 15.59
N GLU A 98 -2.15 -10.67 14.73
CA GLU A 98 -0.71 -10.78 14.98
C GLU A 98 0.04 -9.45 14.85
N SER A 99 -0.57 -8.43 14.25
CA SER A 99 0.02 -7.09 14.18
C SER A 99 0.29 -6.54 15.58
N PRO A 100 1.51 -6.07 15.88
CA PRO A 100 1.87 -5.55 17.20
C PRO A 100 1.39 -4.10 17.44
N ILE A 101 0.71 -3.52 16.46
CA ILE A 101 0.16 -2.17 16.55
C ILE A 101 -0.98 -2.14 17.57
N HIS A 102 -1.09 -1.04 18.31
CA HIS A 102 -2.15 -0.85 19.30
C HIS A 102 -3.56 -1.01 18.69
N GLU A 103 -4.47 -1.58 19.47
CA GLU A 103 -5.82 -1.94 19.04
C GLU A 103 -6.61 -0.76 18.46
N ASN A 104 -6.50 0.43 19.07
CA ASN A 104 -7.12 1.66 18.56
C ASN A 104 -6.80 1.95 17.08
N TRP A 105 -5.58 1.69 16.62
CA TRP A 105 -5.24 1.92 15.22
C TRP A 105 -5.81 0.81 14.32
N LYS A 106 -5.82 -0.44 14.78
CA LYS A 106 -6.51 -1.52 14.05
C LYS A 106 -8.00 -1.20 13.91
N GLN A 107 -8.63 -0.74 14.98
CA GLN A 107 -10.05 -0.36 14.98
C GLN A 107 -10.31 0.87 14.11
N ALA A 108 -9.43 1.88 14.15
CA ALA A 108 -9.52 3.03 13.26
C ALA A 108 -9.44 2.66 11.77
N ILE A 109 -8.77 1.56 11.42
CA ILE A 109 -8.80 1.04 10.03
C ILE A 109 -10.15 0.39 9.73
N VAL A 110 -10.70 -0.39 10.67
CA VAL A 110 -12.00 -1.08 10.50
C VAL A 110 -13.17 -0.10 10.41
N ASP A 111 -13.10 0.98 11.18
CA ASP A 111 -14.16 1.99 11.25
C ASP A 111 -14.08 3.04 10.14
N ALA A 112 -12.98 3.07 9.38
CA ALA A 112 -12.74 4.08 8.35
C ALA A 112 -13.62 3.87 7.11
N SER A 113 -14.08 4.97 6.54
CA SER A 113 -14.64 5.02 5.18
C SER A 113 -13.51 5.12 4.14
N GLU A 114 -13.84 4.95 2.85
CA GLU A 114 -12.88 5.07 1.75
C GLU A 114 -12.27 6.47 1.60
N THR A 115 -12.92 7.48 2.19
CA THR A 115 -12.51 8.89 2.19
C THR A 115 -11.77 9.33 3.46
N ASP A 116 -11.59 8.44 4.45
CA ASP A 116 -10.94 8.73 5.73
C ASP A 116 -9.41 8.57 5.69
N THR A 117 -8.82 8.95 4.55
CA THR A 117 -7.36 9.14 4.43
C THR A 117 -7.04 10.48 3.78
N VAL A 118 -5.90 11.05 4.15
CA VAL A 118 -5.37 12.28 3.57
C VAL A 118 -4.00 12.04 2.96
N LEU A 119 -3.69 12.76 1.88
CA LEU A 119 -2.34 12.80 1.31
C LEU A 119 -1.67 14.11 1.72
N LEU A 120 -0.71 14.01 2.64
CA LEU A 120 0.01 15.14 3.20
C LEU A 120 1.28 15.44 2.43
N ASN A 121 1.82 16.65 2.63
CA ASN A 121 3.10 17.10 2.08
C ASN A 121 3.15 17.01 0.55
N ARG A 122 2.08 17.44 -0.15
CA ARG A 122 2.01 17.37 -1.63
C ARG A 122 2.96 18.34 -2.34
N HIS A 123 3.52 19.32 -1.63
CA HIS A 123 4.42 20.34 -2.19
C HIS A 123 5.90 20.11 -1.85
N ALA A 124 6.23 19.08 -1.06
CA ALA A 124 7.60 18.66 -0.79
C ALA A 124 7.73 17.13 -0.84
N ALA A 125 8.95 16.61 -0.99
CA ALA A 125 9.17 15.17 -1.05
C ALA A 125 9.79 14.65 0.26
N PRO A 126 9.35 13.48 0.77
CA PRO A 126 8.25 12.64 0.26
C PRO A 126 6.87 13.15 0.70
N SER A 127 5.82 12.87 -0.10
CA SER A 127 4.44 12.96 0.37
C SER A 127 4.11 11.72 1.21
N LEU A 128 3.00 11.73 1.96
CA LEU A 128 2.58 10.56 2.73
C LEU A 128 1.06 10.44 2.86
N ARG A 129 0.56 9.22 2.74
CA ARG A 129 -0.86 8.91 2.97
C ARG A 129 -1.07 8.30 4.35
N VAL A 130 -2.02 8.87 5.08
CA VAL A 130 -2.33 8.57 6.48
C VAL A 130 -3.83 8.50 6.68
N LEU A 131 -4.27 7.80 7.73
CA LEU A 131 -5.64 7.86 8.22
C LEU A 131 -5.98 9.29 8.66
N ARG A 132 -7.25 9.67 8.47
CA ARG A 132 -7.77 10.96 8.91
C ARG A 132 -7.96 10.96 10.42
N THR A 133 -7.35 11.93 11.08
CA THR A 133 -7.48 12.26 12.50
C THR A 133 -7.54 13.78 12.63
N ASP A 134 -7.76 14.33 13.82
CA ASP A 134 -7.77 15.79 14.00
C ASP A 134 -6.42 16.41 13.57
N ARG A 135 -5.30 15.76 13.93
CA ARG A 135 -3.95 16.16 13.53
C ARG A 135 -3.75 16.11 12.02
N SER A 136 -4.06 14.98 11.37
CA SER A 136 -3.77 14.84 9.93
C SER A 136 -4.72 15.70 9.08
N ASN A 137 -5.96 15.89 9.52
CA ASN A 137 -6.94 16.77 8.89
C ASN A 137 -6.47 18.23 8.89
N ALA A 138 -5.88 18.71 10.00
CA ALA A 138 -5.32 20.06 10.08
C ALA A 138 -4.16 20.32 9.09
N LEU A 139 -3.48 19.25 8.63
CA LEU A 139 -2.33 19.34 7.74
C LEU A 139 -2.69 19.14 6.26
N GLU A 140 -3.91 18.69 5.92
CA GLU A 140 -4.28 18.34 4.53
C GLU A 140 -4.14 19.53 3.57
N PHE A 141 -4.49 20.73 4.04
CA PHE A 141 -4.42 21.96 3.26
C PHE A 141 -3.29 22.91 3.70
N ASP A 142 -2.44 22.47 4.63
CA ASP A 142 -1.27 23.23 5.05
C ASP A 142 -0.13 23.01 4.04
N THR A 143 0.25 24.09 3.36
CA THR A 143 1.31 24.10 2.35
C THR A 143 2.65 24.59 2.89
N SER A 144 2.68 25.04 4.15
CA SER A 144 3.85 25.65 4.79
C SER A 144 4.57 24.69 5.73
N THR A 145 3.84 23.78 6.36
CA THR A 145 4.40 22.84 7.33
C THR A 145 4.87 21.55 6.67
N ASN A 146 6.08 21.11 7.04
CA ASN A 146 6.54 19.78 6.67
C ASN A 146 5.90 18.74 7.58
N ALA A 147 4.92 17.99 7.05
CA ALA A 147 4.20 16.97 7.82
C ALA A 147 5.11 15.91 8.49
N MET A 148 6.34 15.72 7.99
CA MET A 148 7.32 14.83 8.61
C MET A 148 7.69 15.24 10.05
N GLU A 149 7.58 16.52 10.41
CA GLU A 149 7.85 17.00 11.77
C GLU A 149 6.82 16.44 12.78
N HIS A 150 5.67 15.98 12.30
CA HIS A 150 4.61 15.40 13.12
C HIS A 150 4.78 13.88 13.37
N MET A 151 5.90 13.29 12.96
CA MET A 151 6.20 11.86 13.18
C MET A 151 6.92 11.56 14.51
N ALA A 152 7.37 12.58 15.24
CA ALA A 152 8.30 12.41 16.37
C ALA A 152 7.77 11.54 17.53
N ARG A 153 6.45 11.55 17.77
CA ARG A 153 5.80 10.79 18.87
C ARG A 153 5.22 9.45 18.41
N HIS A 154 5.82 8.82 17.40
CA HIS A 154 5.31 7.57 16.83
C HIS A 154 5.16 6.45 17.88
N SER A 155 5.98 6.41 18.95
CA SER A 155 5.84 5.36 19.98
C SER A 155 4.49 5.43 20.72
N GLU A 156 3.98 6.64 20.95
CA GLU A 156 2.71 6.86 21.64
C GLU A 156 1.52 6.48 20.76
N LEU A 157 1.66 6.67 19.44
CA LEU A 157 0.72 6.15 18.46
C LEU A 157 0.78 4.62 18.33
N TYR A 158 1.97 4.06 18.08
CA TYR A 158 2.18 2.65 17.77
C TYR A 158 1.82 1.73 18.94
N PHE A 159 2.21 2.11 20.16
CA PHE A 159 2.08 1.26 21.35
C PHE A 159 1.15 1.85 22.42
N GLY A 160 0.94 3.16 22.42
CA GLY A 160 0.05 3.85 23.36
C GLY A 160 -1.37 4.05 22.84
N GLY A 161 -1.61 3.88 21.53
CA GLY A 161 -2.93 4.00 20.94
C GLY A 161 -3.47 5.43 20.80
N ASP A 162 -2.63 6.45 21.03
CA ASP A 162 -2.99 7.84 20.77
C ASP A 162 -2.90 8.13 19.27
N MET A 163 -4.06 8.06 18.60
CA MET A 163 -4.18 8.26 17.16
C MET A 163 -3.73 9.66 16.71
N ASP A 164 -3.73 10.64 17.61
CA ASP A 164 -3.32 12.02 17.35
C ASP A 164 -1.94 12.37 17.93
N ALA A 165 -1.19 11.40 18.46
CA ALA A 165 0.19 11.64 18.89
C ALA A 165 1.12 11.89 17.70
N ALA A 166 0.90 11.16 16.60
CA ALA A 166 1.69 11.21 15.37
C ALA A 166 0.80 10.96 14.15
N LEU A 167 1.39 10.62 13.00
CA LEU A 167 0.66 10.36 11.76
C LEU A 167 0.44 8.86 11.54
N ALA A 168 -0.81 8.42 11.62
CA ALA A 168 -1.22 7.04 11.40
C ALA A 168 -1.16 6.64 9.92
N LEU A 169 -0.02 6.12 9.45
CA LEU A 169 0.14 5.62 8.08
C LEU A 169 -0.95 4.59 7.71
N GLY A 170 -1.69 4.87 6.65
CA GLY A 170 -2.82 4.04 6.23
C GLY A 170 -3.20 4.34 4.79
N GLY A 171 -3.48 3.30 4.02
CA GLY A 171 -3.92 3.40 2.63
C GLY A 171 -5.43 3.54 2.50
N ALA A 172 -5.89 4.03 1.35
CA ALA A 172 -7.31 4.24 1.05
C ALA A 172 -8.16 2.96 1.11
N VAL A 173 -7.52 1.78 1.09
CA VAL A 173 -8.17 0.47 1.30
C VAL A 173 -8.78 0.28 2.68
N ALA A 174 -8.56 1.20 3.63
CA ALA A 174 -9.17 1.13 4.96
C ALA A 174 -10.69 0.94 4.88
N GLY A 175 -11.38 1.68 4.01
CA GLY A 175 -12.83 1.53 3.76
C GLY A 175 -13.30 0.21 3.14
N ARG A 176 -12.41 -0.77 2.96
CA ARG A 176 -12.73 -2.14 2.52
C ARG A 176 -12.27 -3.20 3.53
N ILE A 177 -11.87 -2.79 4.73
CA ILE A 177 -11.41 -3.66 5.81
C ILE A 177 -12.48 -3.65 6.90
N GLU A 178 -13.22 -4.74 7.05
CA GLU A 178 -14.42 -4.78 7.91
C GLU A 178 -14.20 -5.50 9.25
N SER A 179 -13.01 -6.04 9.47
CA SER A 179 -12.74 -7.01 10.53
C SER A 179 -11.25 -7.02 10.90
N ILE A 180 -10.91 -7.46 12.11
CA ILE A 180 -9.54 -7.83 12.49
C ILE A 180 -9.46 -9.36 12.44
N GLU A 181 -8.61 -9.88 11.55
CA GLU A 181 -8.53 -11.32 11.27
C GLU A 181 -7.12 -11.86 11.49
N PRO A 182 -6.96 -13.16 11.78
CA PRO A 182 -5.66 -13.81 11.74
C PRO A 182 -4.99 -13.65 10.36
N VAL A 183 -3.69 -13.40 10.31
CA VAL A 183 -2.92 -13.26 9.06
C VAL A 183 -3.11 -14.48 8.16
N ALA A 184 -3.15 -15.68 8.75
CA ALA A 184 -3.34 -16.93 8.01
C ALA A 184 -4.67 -16.95 7.24
N ASP A 185 -5.74 -16.43 7.84
CA ASP A 185 -7.07 -16.38 7.22
C ASP A 185 -7.11 -15.31 6.13
N VAL A 186 -6.54 -14.13 6.38
CA VAL A 186 -6.43 -13.06 5.36
C VAL A 186 -5.76 -13.60 4.08
N ILE A 187 -4.61 -14.28 4.21
CA ILE A 187 -3.86 -14.82 3.07
C ILE A 187 -4.66 -15.92 2.37
N LYS A 188 -5.21 -16.87 3.13
CA LYS A 188 -5.96 -18.00 2.60
C LYS A 188 -7.22 -17.55 1.85
N ASN A 189 -7.98 -16.63 2.44
CA ASN A 189 -9.21 -16.10 1.87
C ASN A 189 -8.92 -15.31 0.60
N CYS A 190 -7.91 -14.42 0.63
CA CYS A 190 -7.45 -13.68 -0.54
C CYS A 190 -7.06 -14.61 -1.70
N SER A 191 -6.27 -15.66 -1.43
CA SER A 191 -5.87 -16.63 -2.46
C SER A 191 -7.06 -17.40 -3.03
N ASN A 192 -7.97 -17.88 -2.19
CA ASN A 192 -9.14 -18.66 -2.63
C ASN A 192 -10.09 -17.81 -3.46
N GLU A 193 -10.43 -16.61 -2.98
CA GLU A 193 -11.31 -15.67 -3.67
C GLU A 193 -10.69 -15.23 -5.02
N CYS A 194 -9.38 -14.99 -5.08
CA CYS A 194 -8.71 -14.65 -6.34
C CYS A 194 -8.92 -15.74 -7.40
N LEU A 195 -8.72 -17.01 -7.03
CA LEU A 195 -8.93 -18.14 -7.96
C LEU A 195 -10.39 -18.27 -8.38
N GLU A 196 -11.33 -18.00 -7.47
CA GLU A 196 -12.76 -17.98 -7.78
C GLU A 196 -13.11 -16.86 -8.77
N VAL A 197 -12.65 -15.63 -8.52
CA VAL A 197 -12.88 -14.48 -9.42
C VAL A 197 -12.37 -14.79 -10.82
N LEU A 198 -11.15 -15.31 -10.95
CA LEU A 198 -10.56 -15.65 -12.25
C LEU A 198 -11.38 -16.72 -13.00
N ARG A 199 -11.83 -17.78 -12.31
CA ARG A 199 -12.68 -18.82 -12.91
C ARG A 199 -14.03 -18.26 -13.37
N ASN A 200 -14.63 -17.38 -12.58
CA ASN A 200 -15.93 -16.77 -12.88
C ASN A 200 -15.84 -15.82 -14.08
N LEU A 201 -14.78 -15.01 -14.16
CA LEU A 201 -14.50 -14.15 -15.31
C LEU A 201 -14.30 -14.99 -16.58
N GLY A 202 -13.47 -16.04 -16.51
CA GLY A 202 -13.26 -16.96 -17.64
C GLY A 202 -14.57 -17.58 -18.12
N SER A 203 -15.37 -18.15 -17.21
CA SER A 203 -16.65 -18.78 -17.55
C SER A 203 -17.68 -17.81 -18.13
N THR A 204 -17.61 -16.53 -17.75
CA THR A 204 -18.56 -15.50 -18.18
C THR A 204 -18.20 -14.93 -19.55
N TYR A 205 -16.92 -14.63 -19.78
CA TYR A 205 -16.47 -13.82 -20.92
C TYR A 205 -15.68 -14.59 -21.98
N VAL A 206 -15.13 -15.76 -21.64
CA VAL A 206 -14.41 -16.64 -22.57
C VAL A 206 -15.34 -17.81 -22.91
N LYS A 207 -16.24 -17.59 -23.87
CA LYS A 207 -17.05 -18.65 -24.48
C LYS A 207 -16.48 -19.02 -25.83
#